data_AF-D9PYQ7-F1
#
_entry.id   AF-D9PYQ7-F1
#
_cell.length_a   1.000
_cell.length_b   1.000
_cell.length_c   1.000
_cell.angle_alpha   90.00
_cell.angle_beta   90.00
_cell.angle_gamma   90.00
#
_symmetry.space_group_name_H-M   'P 1'
#
loop_
_entity.id
_entity.type
_entity.pdbx_description
1 polymer ?
#
loop_
_entity_poly.entity_id
_entity_poly.type
_entity_poly.pdbx_seq_one_letter_code
_entity_poly.pdbx_strand_id
1 'polypeptide(L)'
;MKIRSRPELLERAFPGIHVRIVLSPLNDRISPIIIGGELKGNEIQVFRKTVNCNFLSDYVIRREECLCPSGHGENWTCMNFRVNDSLDYYLISDGCSGSFILDTDCNRSHEEIKIRSGSLKLNLTGQGVVWIHLHGCGRGVIIAGLPRSGMDCPLKPDYFEVQPCSLQILISPY
;
A
#
# COMPACT_ATOMS: atom_id res chain seq x y z
N MET A 1 -6.76 -1.01 3.45
CA MET A 1 -6.93 0.25 4.19
C MET A 1 -7.94 0.08 5.32
N LYS A 2 -7.46 -0.18 6.54
CA LYS A 2 -8.18 0.24 7.77
C LYS A 2 -7.15 0.72 8.79
N ILE A 3 -6.61 1.90 8.53
CA ILE A 3 -6.60 2.92 9.58
C ILE A 3 -7.65 3.92 9.13
N ARG A 4 -8.93 3.51 9.18
CA ARG A 4 -9.98 4.52 9.32
C ARG A 4 -9.81 5.02 10.73
N SER A 5 -9.33 6.26 10.87
CA SER A 5 -9.49 6.95 12.13
C SER A 5 -10.97 6.88 12.50
N ARG A 6 -11.26 6.26 13.64
CA ARG A 6 -12.57 6.36 14.27
C ARG A 6 -12.36 7.33 15.42
N PRO A 7 -12.26 8.64 15.16
CA PRO A 7 -12.02 9.64 16.21
C PRO A 7 -13.05 9.51 17.33
N GLU A 8 -14.30 9.16 16.97
CA GLU A 8 -15.39 8.73 17.84
C GLU A 8 -14.98 7.72 18.92
N LEU A 9 -14.12 6.74 18.59
CA LEU A 9 -13.67 5.71 19.54
C LEU A 9 -12.61 6.25 20.51
N LEU A 10 -11.77 7.19 20.06
CA LEU A 10 -10.79 7.84 20.94
C LEU A 10 -11.49 8.76 21.93
N GLU A 11 -12.49 9.53 21.49
CA GLU A 11 -13.28 10.39 22.38
C GLU A 11 -14.05 9.57 23.42
N ARG A 12 -14.58 8.39 23.05
CA ARG A 12 -15.20 7.46 24.00
C ARG A 12 -14.21 6.84 24.98
N ALA A 13 -12.98 6.57 24.53
CA ALA A 13 -11.95 5.96 25.38
C ALA A 13 -11.34 6.96 26.38
N PHE A 14 -11.31 8.25 26.03
CA PHE A 14 -10.73 9.33 26.83
C PHE A 14 -11.73 10.48 27.02
N PRO A 15 -12.80 10.27 27.79
CA PRO A 15 -13.80 11.31 28.04
C PRO A 15 -13.18 12.52 28.74
N GLY A 16 -13.55 13.73 28.31
CA GLY A 16 -13.03 14.98 28.87
C GLY A 16 -11.63 15.38 28.42
N ILE A 17 -11.07 14.68 27.42
CA ILE A 17 -9.77 14.99 26.82
C ILE A 17 -9.85 14.89 25.29
N HIS A 18 -9.28 15.85 24.56
CA HIS A 18 -9.03 15.73 23.13
C HIS A 18 -7.71 14.98 22.90
N VAL A 19 -7.76 13.90 22.11
CA VAL A 19 -6.59 13.11 21.75
C VAL A 19 -6.41 13.12 20.23
N ARG A 20 -5.22 13.51 19.79
CA ARG A 20 -4.79 13.40 18.39
C ARG A 20 -3.54 12.57 18.30
N ILE A 21 -3.60 11.51 17.52
CA ILE A 21 -2.47 10.63 17.24
C ILE A 21 -1.95 10.95 15.84
N VAL A 22 -0.67 11.29 15.74
CA VAL A 22 0.02 11.53 14.48
C VAL A 22 1.12 10.51 14.34
N LEU A 23 1.05 9.68 13.30
CA LEU A 23 2.08 8.74 12.94
C LEU A 23 2.77 9.25 11.67
N SER A 24 3.96 9.82 11.85
CA SER A 24 4.74 10.40 10.76
C SER A 24 5.89 9.47 10.39
N PRO A 25 5.88 8.82 9.22
CA PRO A 25 7.06 8.14 8.69
C PRO A 25 8.23 9.12 8.56
N LEU A 26 9.44 8.65 8.83
CA LEU A 26 10.65 9.44 8.57
C LEU A 26 10.95 9.55 7.07
N ASN A 27 10.39 8.65 6.26
CA ASN A 27 10.37 8.73 4.81
C ASN A 27 9.25 9.68 4.34
N ASP A 28 9.63 10.83 3.79
CA ASP A 28 8.74 11.90 3.34
C ASP A 28 7.86 11.53 2.14
N ARG A 29 8.16 10.42 1.48
CA ARG A 29 7.36 9.89 0.36
C ARG A 29 6.04 9.28 0.80
N ILE A 30 5.90 8.97 2.09
CA ILE A 30 4.70 8.42 2.72
C ILE A 30 4.01 9.53 3.51
N SER A 31 2.73 9.76 3.25
CA SER A 31 1.96 10.76 3.99
C SER A 31 1.73 10.34 5.45
N PRO A 32 1.81 11.27 6.42
CA PRO A 32 1.49 10.99 7.81
C PRO A 32 0.05 10.50 8.00
N ILE A 33 -0.14 9.61 8.96
CA ILE A 33 -1.47 9.17 9.39
C ILE A 33 -1.89 9.98 10.60
N ILE A 34 -3.06 10.61 10.50
CA ILE A 34 -3.61 11.45 11.56
C ILE A 34 -4.94 10.87 12.00
N ILE A 35 -5.07 10.63 13.30
CA ILE A 35 -6.27 10.09 13.94
C ILE A 35 -6.68 11.05 15.06
N GLY A 36 -7.96 11.37 15.15
CA GLY A 36 -8.49 12.36 16.10
C GLY A 36 -8.89 13.66 15.41
N GLY A 37 -9.65 14.48 16.14
CA GLY A 37 -10.08 15.80 15.68
C GLY A 37 -9.01 16.88 15.82
N GLU A 38 -9.39 18.11 15.52
CA GLU A 38 -8.58 19.27 15.89
C GLU A 38 -8.45 19.37 17.41
N LEU A 39 -7.25 19.68 17.88
CA LEU A 39 -7.02 19.96 19.30
C LEU A 39 -7.45 21.38 19.58
N LYS A 40 -8.21 21.57 20.64
CA LYS A 40 -8.57 22.87 21.20
C LYS A 40 -8.04 22.94 22.63
N GLY A 41 -7.63 24.14 23.05
CA GLY A 41 -7.08 24.38 24.38
C GLY A 41 -5.72 25.09 24.35
N ASN A 42 -5.35 25.69 25.48
CA ASN A 42 -4.11 26.47 25.63
C ASN A 42 -2.89 25.60 25.99
N GLU A 43 -3.11 24.40 26.52
CA GLU A 43 -2.05 23.46 26.90
C GLU A 43 -2.21 22.16 26.10
N ILE A 44 -1.19 21.84 25.30
CA ILE A 44 -1.11 20.60 24.53
C ILE A 44 0.10 19.82 25.05
N GLN A 45 -0.18 18.67 25.66
CA GLN A 45 0.86 17.71 26.02
C GLN A 45 1.22 16.87 24.80
N VAL A 46 2.51 16.71 24.52
CA VAL A 46 3.00 15.95 23.37
C VAL A 46 3.91 14.83 23.83
N PHE A 47 3.47 13.60 23.62
CA PHE A 47 4.28 12.40 23.82
C PHE A 47 4.84 11.95 22.48
N ARG A 48 6.16 11.76 22.39
CA ARG A 48 6.83 11.30 21.16
C ARG A 48 7.57 10.00 21.41
N LYS A 49 7.43 9.06 20.49
CA LYS A 49 8.20 7.82 20.49
C LYS A 49 8.52 7.39 19.06
N THR A 50 9.73 6.89 18.86
CA THR A 50 10.07 6.23 17.60
C THR A 50 9.50 4.81 17.61
N VAL A 51 8.76 4.46 16.57
CA VAL A 51 8.16 3.14 16.36
C VAL A 51 8.47 2.63 14.96
N ASN A 52 8.39 1.33 14.75
CA ASN A 52 8.47 0.75 13.41
C ASN A 52 7.06 0.69 12.83
N CYS A 53 6.84 1.36 11.71
CA CYS A 53 5.59 1.32 10.97
C CYS A 53 5.64 0.27 9.89
N ASN A 54 4.52 -0.42 9.74
CA ASN A 54 4.29 -1.31 8.63
C ASN A 54 2.89 -1.03 8.09
N PHE A 55 2.81 -0.14 7.10
CA PHE A 55 1.53 0.45 6.68
C PHE A 55 0.65 -0.53 5.93
N LEU A 56 1.24 -1.30 5.02
CA LEU A 56 0.50 -2.15 4.09
C LEU A 56 1.07 -3.58 3.93
N SER A 57 1.96 -4.10 4.80
CA SER A 57 2.49 -5.47 4.64
C SER A 57 1.42 -6.53 4.50
N ASP A 58 0.36 -6.44 5.30
CA ASP A 58 -0.64 -7.50 5.40
C ASP A 58 -1.55 -7.55 4.17
N TYR A 59 -1.41 -6.57 3.27
CA TYR A 59 -2.11 -6.51 1.99
C TYR A 59 -1.23 -6.92 0.82
N VAL A 60 0.02 -7.31 1.06
CA VAL A 60 0.90 -7.89 0.05
C VAL A 60 0.44 -9.32 -0.21
N ILE A 61 0.02 -9.56 -1.45
CA ILE A 61 -0.33 -10.91 -1.90
C ILE A 61 0.93 -11.62 -2.37
N ARG A 62 1.76 -10.90 -3.12
CA ARG A 62 2.99 -11.45 -3.70
C ARG A 62 4.03 -10.35 -3.89
N ARG A 63 5.28 -10.72 -3.64
CA ARG A 63 6.46 -9.91 -3.92
C ARG A 63 7.45 -10.81 -4.64
N GLU A 64 7.95 -10.34 -5.78
CA GLU A 64 9.00 -11.02 -6.52
C GLU A 64 10.10 -9.99 -6.79
N GLU A 65 11.35 -10.37 -6.52
CA GLU A 65 12.50 -9.65 -7.03
C GLU A 65 12.65 -10.05 -8.50
N CYS A 66 12.72 -9.06 -9.40
CA CYS A 66 12.93 -9.34 -10.81
C CYS A 66 14.42 -9.68 -11.03
N LEU A 67 14.85 -10.85 -10.58
CA LEU A 67 16.17 -11.38 -10.90
C LEU A 67 16.06 -12.22 -12.17
N CYS A 68 16.68 -11.75 -13.24
CA CYS A 68 16.87 -12.53 -14.46
C CYS A 68 18.07 -13.48 -14.25
N PRO A 69 17.87 -14.79 -14.01
CA PRO A 69 18.94 -15.66 -13.53
C PRO A 69 19.83 -16.21 -14.64
N SER A 70 19.59 -15.86 -15.90
CA SER A 70 20.28 -16.47 -17.02
C SER A 70 20.30 -15.53 -18.22
N GLY A 71 21.45 -15.41 -18.87
CA GLY A 71 21.63 -14.70 -20.14
C GLY A 71 20.92 -15.36 -21.31
N HIS A 72 19.63 -15.66 -21.16
CA HIS A 72 18.72 -16.02 -22.24
C HIS A 72 17.96 -14.78 -22.71
N GLY A 73 17.68 -14.71 -24.02
CA GLY A 73 17.34 -13.50 -24.75
C GLY A 73 16.01 -12.80 -24.43
N GLU A 74 15.24 -13.22 -23.41
CA GLU A 74 13.97 -12.56 -23.05
C GLU A 74 13.74 -12.53 -21.52
N ASN A 75 13.54 -11.33 -20.97
CA ASN A 75 13.52 -11.01 -19.54
C ASN A 75 12.12 -11.13 -18.91
N TRP A 76 11.50 -12.31 -18.91
CA TRP A 76 10.14 -12.50 -18.37
C TRP A 76 10.10 -13.13 -16.97
N THR A 77 9.25 -12.61 -16.10
CA THR A 77 8.91 -13.16 -14.77
C THR A 77 7.42 -13.48 -14.71
N CYS A 78 7.04 -14.66 -14.21
CA CYS A 78 5.64 -15.09 -14.16
C CYS A 78 5.18 -15.23 -12.70
N MET A 79 4.03 -14.64 -12.38
CA MET A 79 3.40 -14.73 -11.07
C MET A 79 1.91 -15.01 -11.21
N ASN A 80 1.29 -15.59 -10.18
CA ASN A 80 -0.16 -15.76 -10.11
C ASN A 80 -0.70 -15.55 -8.71
N PHE A 81 -1.99 -15.24 -8.63
CA PHE A 81 -2.75 -15.11 -7.39
C PHE A 81 -4.26 -15.32 -7.63
N ARG A 82 -5.00 -15.60 -6.56
CA ARG A 82 -6.46 -15.73 -6.60
C ARG A 82 -7.14 -14.38 -6.38
N VAL A 83 -8.11 -14.08 -7.23
CA VAL A 83 -8.92 -12.85 -7.16
C VAL A 83 -10.10 -13.02 -6.20
N ASN A 84 -10.43 -11.94 -5.51
CA ASN A 84 -11.55 -11.80 -4.59
C ASN A 84 -12.28 -10.49 -4.91
N ASP A 85 -13.60 -10.57 -5.11
CA ASP A 85 -14.46 -9.45 -5.47
C ASP A 85 -14.50 -8.31 -4.44
N SER A 86 -14.05 -8.55 -3.21
CA SER A 86 -13.99 -7.54 -2.15
C SER A 86 -12.73 -6.64 -2.20
N LEU A 87 -11.80 -6.93 -3.10
CA LEU A 87 -10.51 -6.26 -3.19
C LEU A 87 -10.33 -5.51 -4.52
N ASP A 88 -9.55 -4.43 -4.46
CA ASP A 88 -8.93 -3.77 -5.59
C ASP A 88 -7.45 -4.18 -5.64
N TYR A 89 -6.98 -4.58 -6.82
CA TYR A 89 -5.64 -5.10 -7.01
C TYR A 89 -4.73 -4.06 -7.65
N TYR A 90 -3.49 -3.99 -7.18
CA TYR A 90 -2.49 -3.04 -7.67
C TYR A 90 -1.19 -3.77 -7.98
N LEU A 91 -0.64 -3.52 -9.16
CA LEU A 91 0.75 -3.82 -9.51
C LEU A 91 1.61 -2.60 -9.17
N ILE A 92 2.60 -2.79 -8.32
CA ILE A 92 3.50 -1.73 -7.85
C ILE A 92 4.93 -2.11 -8.21
N SER A 93 5.67 -1.19 -8.82
CA SER A 93 7.08 -1.38 -9.20
C SER A 93 7.89 -0.16 -8.79
N ASP A 94 9.16 -0.40 -8.48
CA ASP A 94 10.16 0.63 -8.22
C ASP A 94 10.76 1.22 -9.51
N GLY A 95 10.59 0.54 -10.65
CA GLY A 95 11.13 0.93 -11.96
C GLY A 95 10.12 1.68 -12.85
N CYS A 96 10.65 2.50 -13.75
CA CYS A 96 9.86 3.24 -14.77
C CYS A 96 9.89 2.58 -16.16
N SER A 97 10.67 1.51 -16.33
CA SER A 97 10.75 0.74 -17.56
C SER A 97 10.25 -0.66 -17.28
N GLY A 98 9.35 -1.16 -18.12
CA GLY A 98 8.81 -2.50 -18.02
C GLY A 98 7.41 -2.58 -18.59
N SER A 99 6.91 -3.79 -18.68
CA SER A 99 5.60 -4.10 -19.19
C SER A 99 5.08 -5.40 -18.60
N PHE A 100 3.78 -5.65 -18.77
CA PHE A 100 3.19 -6.90 -18.34
C PHE A 100 2.06 -7.35 -19.24
N ILE A 101 1.81 -8.66 -19.24
CA ILE A 101 0.64 -9.30 -19.83
C ILE A 101 -0.17 -9.91 -18.68
N LEU A 102 -1.49 -9.83 -18.77
CA LEU A 102 -2.40 -10.37 -17.77
C LEU A 102 -3.28 -11.46 -18.36
N ASP A 103 -3.19 -12.64 -17.77
CA ASP A 103 -3.91 -13.85 -18.17
C ASP A 103 -4.88 -14.26 -17.06
N THR A 104 -5.99 -14.89 -17.45
CA THR A 104 -6.91 -15.57 -16.54
C THR A 104 -6.92 -17.06 -16.84
N ASP A 105 -7.55 -17.83 -15.96
CA ASP A 105 -7.79 -19.25 -16.13
C ASP A 105 -8.62 -19.57 -17.38
N CYS A 106 -9.50 -18.64 -17.78
CA CYS A 106 -10.37 -18.79 -18.94
C CYS A 106 -9.88 -18.06 -20.19
N ASN A 107 -8.90 -17.16 -20.10
CA ASN A 107 -8.46 -16.33 -21.23
C ASN A 107 -6.96 -16.01 -21.16
N ARG A 108 -6.24 -16.35 -22.23
CA ARG A 108 -4.82 -15.96 -22.39
C ARG A 108 -4.75 -14.71 -23.24
N SER A 109 -4.18 -13.66 -22.69
CA SER A 109 -3.93 -12.40 -23.38
C SER A 109 -2.53 -12.42 -24.00
N HIS A 110 -2.37 -11.61 -25.04
CA HIS A 110 -1.06 -11.24 -25.59
C HIS A 110 -0.85 -9.73 -25.56
N GLU A 111 -1.78 -8.99 -24.95
CA GLU A 111 -1.70 -7.54 -24.86
C GLU A 111 -0.68 -7.15 -23.79
N GLU A 112 0.40 -6.51 -24.24
CA GLU A 112 1.46 -6.02 -23.39
C GLU A 112 1.18 -4.59 -22.95
N ILE A 113 1.02 -4.40 -21.64
CA ILE A 113 0.71 -3.12 -21.00
C ILE A 113 1.99 -2.54 -20.40
N LYS A 114 2.37 -1.33 -20.82
CA LYS A 114 3.56 -0.64 -20.30
C LYS A 114 3.34 -0.14 -18.87
N ILE A 115 4.32 -0.36 -18.00
CA ILE A 115 4.35 0.23 -16.65
C ILE A 115 4.86 1.66 -16.79
N ARG A 116 3.95 2.63 -16.77
CA ARG A 116 4.28 4.07 -16.91
C ARG A 116 4.48 4.77 -15.56
N SER A 117 4.00 4.17 -14.48
CA SER A 117 3.99 4.72 -13.12
C SER A 117 4.39 3.63 -12.14
N GLY A 118 4.95 4.02 -10.99
CA GLY A 118 5.34 3.07 -9.94
C GLY A 118 4.17 2.28 -9.31
N SER A 119 2.92 2.61 -9.66
CA SER A 119 1.75 1.80 -9.33
C SER A 119 0.68 1.90 -10.41
N LEU A 120 0.02 0.77 -10.68
CA LEU A 120 -1.07 0.60 -11.62
C LEU A 120 -2.17 -0.25 -10.98
N LYS A 121 -3.42 0.21 -11.07
CA LYS A 121 -4.59 -0.57 -10.67
C LYS A 121 -4.93 -1.60 -11.73
N LEU A 122 -5.06 -2.85 -11.32
CA LEU A 122 -5.48 -3.95 -12.18
C LEU A 122 -7.02 -4.03 -12.16
N ASN A 123 -7.65 -3.93 -13.32
CA ASN A 123 -9.10 -3.93 -13.44
C ASN A 123 -9.63 -5.37 -13.48
N LEU A 124 -9.55 -6.05 -12.33
CA LEU A 124 -9.92 -7.45 -12.16
C LEU A 124 -11.31 -7.58 -11.54
N THR A 125 -12.13 -8.47 -12.12
CA THR A 125 -13.51 -8.73 -11.67
C THR A 125 -13.74 -10.23 -11.56
N GLY A 126 -14.56 -10.66 -10.59
CA GLY A 126 -14.95 -12.05 -10.40
C GLY A 126 -14.03 -12.82 -9.48
N GLN A 127 -14.20 -14.14 -9.52
CA GLN A 127 -13.38 -15.10 -8.78
C GLN A 127 -12.64 -16.00 -9.75
N GLY A 128 -11.36 -16.24 -9.50
CA GLY A 128 -10.51 -17.03 -10.38
C GLY A 128 -9.04 -16.85 -10.06
N VAL A 129 -8.19 -17.51 -10.84
CA VAL A 129 -6.74 -17.29 -10.78
C VAL A 129 -6.34 -16.35 -11.90
N VAL A 130 -5.50 -15.38 -11.57
CA VAL A 130 -4.90 -14.44 -12.53
C VAL A 130 -3.40 -14.67 -12.55
N TRP A 131 -2.84 -14.71 -13.76
CA TRP A 131 -1.42 -14.77 -14.03
C TRP A 131 -0.96 -13.42 -14.57
N ILE A 132 0.21 -12.97 -14.13
CA ILE A 132 0.86 -11.78 -14.63
C ILE A 132 2.25 -12.18 -15.10
N HIS A 133 2.53 -11.86 -16.35
CA HIS A 133 3.82 -12.04 -16.99
C HIS A 133 4.47 -10.66 -17.08
N LEU A 134 5.60 -10.47 -16.44
CA LEU A 134 6.30 -9.19 -16.31
C LEU A 134 7.56 -9.20 -17.15
N HIS A 135 7.80 -8.13 -17.88
CA HIS A 135 8.99 -7.94 -18.70
C HIS A 135 9.70 -6.64 -18.33
N GLY A 136 11.03 -6.70 -18.22
CA GLY A 136 11.89 -5.51 -18.10
C GLY A 136 11.66 -4.60 -16.89
N CYS A 137 10.92 -5.06 -15.87
CA CYS A 137 10.61 -4.30 -14.65
C CYS A 137 11.87 -4.13 -13.76
N GLY A 138 11.87 -3.13 -12.86
CA GLY A 138 12.98 -2.75 -11.97
C GLY A 138 13.44 -3.84 -10.98
N ARG A 139 13.95 -3.48 -9.78
CA ARG A 139 14.51 -4.50 -8.87
C ARG A 139 13.44 -5.38 -8.23
N GLY A 140 12.17 -4.97 -8.27
CA GLY A 140 11.08 -5.82 -7.80
C GLY A 140 9.68 -5.31 -8.16
N VAL A 141 8.73 -6.21 -7.95
CA VAL A 141 7.30 -5.99 -8.17
C VAL A 141 6.49 -6.47 -6.98
N ILE A 142 5.43 -5.76 -6.66
CA ILE A 142 4.50 -6.08 -5.58
C ILE A 142 3.09 -6.14 -6.16
N ILE A 143 2.39 -7.23 -5.88
CA ILE A 143 0.94 -7.31 -6.04
C ILE A 143 0.30 -7.09 -4.67
N ALA A 144 -0.50 -6.03 -4.57
CA ALA A 144 -1.24 -5.69 -3.36
C ALA A 144 -2.75 -5.80 -3.60
N GLY A 145 -3.47 -6.42 -2.66
CA GLY A 145 -4.92 -6.51 -2.64
C GLY A 145 -5.49 -5.66 -1.52
N LEU A 146 -6.08 -4.51 -1.85
CA LEU A 146 -6.64 -3.59 -0.88
C LEU A 146 -8.17 -3.72 -0.82
N PRO A 147 -8.81 -3.65 0.37
CA PRO A 147 -10.26 -3.58 0.48
C PRO A 147 -10.82 -2.48 -0.42
N ARG A 148 -11.80 -2.84 -1.25
CA ARG A 148 -12.43 -1.91 -2.19
C ARG A 148 -12.97 -0.68 -1.45
N SER A 149 -12.47 0.49 -1.83
CA SER A 149 -12.78 1.75 -1.13
C SER A 149 -13.27 2.86 -2.06
N GLY A 150 -13.37 2.61 -3.36
CA GLY A 150 -13.86 3.57 -4.37
C GLY A 150 -12.90 4.72 -4.70
N MET A 151 -11.72 4.78 -4.07
CA MET A 151 -10.68 5.77 -4.38
C MET A 151 -9.44 5.10 -4.98
N ASP A 152 -8.88 5.72 -6.02
CA ASP A 152 -7.60 5.32 -6.58
C ASP A 152 -6.48 5.97 -5.77
N CYS A 153 -5.77 5.14 -4.98
CA CYS A 153 -4.65 5.60 -4.17
C CYS A 153 -3.34 5.37 -4.94
N PRO A 154 -2.50 6.40 -5.14
CA PRO A 154 -1.16 6.20 -5.67
C PRO A 154 -0.30 5.50 -4.62
N LEU A 155 -0.06 4.20 -4.81
CA LEU A 155 0.80 3.41 -3.92
C LEU A 155 2.25 3.50 -4.37
N LYS A 156 3.17 3.61 -3.41
CA LYS A 156 4.62 3.55 -3.66
C LYS A 156 5.20 2.30 -3.01
N PRO A 157 6.32 1.76 -3.51
CA PRO A 157 7.02 0.64 -2.86
C PRO A 157 7.29 0.89 -1.37
N ASP A 158 7.61 2.13 -1.00
CA ASP A 158 7.90 2.56 0.37
C ASP A 158 6.79 2.17 1.39
N TYR A 159 5.51 2.12 0.98
CA TYR A 159 4.39 1.76 1.87
C TYR A 159 4.40 0.29 2.33
N PHE A 160 5.20 -0.57 1.68
CA PHE A 160 5.25 -2.01 1.92
C PHE A 160 6.55 -2.45 2.60
N GLU A 161 7.35 -1.49 3.05
CA GLU A 161 8.55 -1.72 3.83
C GLU A 161 8.32 -1.32 5.28
N VAL A 162 9.06 -1.93 6.20
CA VAL A 162 9.07 -1.49 7.59
C VAL A 162 9.91 -0.22 7.67
N GLN A 163 9.29 0.88 8.07
CA GLN A 163 9.92 2.20 8.11
C GLN A 163 9.91 2.75 9.54
N PRO A 164 10.97 3.42 10.00
CA PRO A 164 10.92 4.14 11.25
C PRO A 164 9.93 5.31 11.16
N CYS A 165 9.14 5.50 12.22
CA CYS A 165 8.15 6.55 12.34
C CYS A 165 8.26 7.27 13.67
N SER A 166 7.94 8.57 13.65
CA SER A 166 7.62 9.33 14.84
C SER A 166 6.13 9.17 15.16
N LEU A 167 5.82 8.43 16.23
CA LEU A 167 4.49 8.43 16.84
C LEU A 167 4.40 9.61 17.79
N GLN A 168 3.44 10.50 17.55
CA GLN A 168 3.10 11.61 18.43
C GLN A 168 1.69 11.42 18.97
N ILE A 169 1.54 11.44 20.28
CA ILE A 169 0.23 11.47 20.95
C ILE A 169 0.11 12.87 21.53
N LEU A 170 -0.80 13.65 20.97
CA LEU A 170 -1.11 14.99 21.44
C LEU A 170 -2.40 14.93 22.25
N ILE A 171 -2.36 15.54 23.42
CA ILE A 171 -3.41 15.50 24.41
C ILE A 171 -3.71 16.93 24.85
N SER A 172 -4.97 17.35 24.78
CA SER A 172 -5.43 18.61 25.39
C SER A 172 -6.70 18.38 26.20
N PRO A 173 -6.86 19.06 27.34
CA PRO A 173 -8.16 19.09 28.02
C PRO A 173 -9.20 19.80 27.15
N TYR A 174 -10.48 19.47 27.36
CA TYR A 174 -11.58 20.25 26.80
C TYR A 174 -11.61 21.67 27.36
#